data_AF-A0A520I7P9-F1
#
_entry.id   AF-A0A520I7P9-F1
#
_cell.length_a   1.000
_cell.length_b   1.000
_cell.length_c   1.000
_cell.angle_alpha   90.00
_cell.angle_beta   90.00
_cell.angle_gamma   90.00
#
_symmetry.space_group_name_H-M   'P 1'
#
loop_
_entity.id
_entity.type
_entity.pdbx_description
1 polymer ?
#
loop_
_entity_poly.entity_id
_entity_poly.type
_entity_poly.pdbx_seq_one_letter_code
_entity_poly.pdbx_strand_id
1 'polypeptide(L)' 'KVDQMYSKDHERGVLWSDSSIGLKWPLGDVVISGKDSELPTLSNAEVFD' A
#
# COMPACT_ATOMS: atom_id res chain seq x y z
N LYS A 1 -0.77 -21.45 -1.67
CA LYS A 1 -1.81 -21.81 -0.68
C LYS A 1 -1.86 -20.68 0.32
N VAL A 2 -3.02 -20.09 0.57
CA VAL A 2 -3.20 -19.00 1.52
C VAL A 2 -3.85 -19.56 2.77
N ASP A 3 -3.53 -19.00 3.93
CA ASP A 3 -4.01 -19.51 5.22
C ASP A 3 -5.42 -19.02 5.57
N GLN A 4 -5.86 -17.90 4.98
CA GLN A 4 -7.14 -17.25 5.28
C GLN A 4 -7.87 -16.77 4.02
N MET A 5 -9.20 -16.73 4.08
CA MET A 5 -10.03 -16.19 3.00
C MET A 5 -9.88 -14.68 2.91
N TYR A 6 -9.95 -14.15 1.68
CA TYR A 6 -9.92 -12.71 1.45
C TYR A 6 -11.09 -12.01 2.15
N SER A 7 -10.79 -10.98 2.94
CA SER A 7 -11.77 -10.08 3.54
C SER A 7 -11.38 -8.65 3.24
N LYS A 8 -12.25 -7.95 2.51
CA LYS A 8 -12.05 -6.55 2.13
C LYS A 8 -11.97 -5.61 3.34
N ASP A 9 -12.67 -5.94 4.43
CA ASP A 9 -12.73 -5.12 5.64
C ASP A 9 -11.43 -5.15 6.45
N HIS A 10 -10.64 -6.23 6.32
CA HIS A 10 -9.33 -6.37 6.94
C HIS A 10 -8.17 -5.98 6.01
N GLU A 11 -8.48 -5.57 4.78
CA GLU A 11 -7.47 -5.09 3.86
C GLU A 11 -7.05 -3.67 4.25
N ARG A 12 -5.75 -3.45 4.37
CA ARG A 12 -5.12 -2.14 4.57
C ARG A 12 -3.95 -2.01 3.60
N GLY A 13 -3.56 -0.78 3.32
CA GLY A 13 -2.51 -0.49 2.35
C GLY A 13 -1.74 0.77 2.71
N VAL A 14 -0.58 0.91 2.08
CA VAL A 14 0.30 2.06 2.20
C VAL A 14 0.62 2.57 0.80
N LEU A 15 0.76 3.88 0.65
CA LEU A 15 1.16 4.51 -0.59
C LEU A 15 2.50 3.95 -1.07
N TRP A 16 2.48 3.36 -2.27
CA TRP A 16 3.66 2.71 -2.86
C TRP A 16 4.83 3.67 -3.11
N SER A 17 4.53 4.95 -3.37
CA SER A 17 5.48 6.03 -3.66
C SER A 17 5.89 6.82 -2.41
N ASP A 18 5.58 6.32 -1.22
CA ASP A 18 5.95 6.98 0.02
C ASP A 18 7.48 7.07 0.18
N SER A 19 7.96 8.31 0.18
CA SER A 19 9.37 8.65 0.39
C SER A 19 9.95 8.17 1.72
N SER A 20 9.12 7.98 2.75
CA SER A 20 9.55 7.51 4.07
C SER A 20 9.99 6.04 4.07
N ILE A 21 9.45 5.23 3.16
CA ILE A 21 9.81 3.82 2.98
C ILE A 21 11.19 3.71 2.32
N GLY A 22 11.62 4.73 1.56
CA GLY A 22 12.94 4.78 0.94
C GLY A 22 13.12 3.82 -0.24
N LEU A 23 12.04 3.27 -0.79
CA LEU A 23 12.09 2.35 -1.95
C LEU A 23 12.31 3.13 -3.24
N LYS A 24 13.42 2.85 -3.91
CA LYS A 24 13.72 3.38 -5.25
C LYS A 24 13.30 2.36 -6.30
N TRP A 25 12.05 2.43 -6.71
CA TRP A 25 11.56 1.60 -7.79
C TRP A 25 12.12 2.12 -9.14
N PRO A 26 12.74 1.28 -9.98
CA PRO A 26 13.22 1.68 -11.29
C PRO A 26 12.04 1.75 -12.27
N LEU A 27 11.22 2.79 -12.14
CA LEU A 27 9.96 2.90 -12.89
C LEU A 27 10.00 4.06 -13.90
N GLY A 28 9.34 3.84 -15.04
CA GLY A 28 8.97 4.88 -16.00
C GLY A 28 7.54 5.35 -15.72
N ASP A 29 6.63 5.23 -16.68
CA ASP A 29 5.21 5.53 -16.48
C ASP A 29 4.53 4.46 -15.62
N VAL A 30 4.03 4.86 -14.45
CA VAL A 30 3.36 3.95 -13.50
C VAL A 30 1.86 4.10 -13.61
N VAL A 31 1.17 2.99 -13.90
CA VAL A 31 -0.30 2.92 -13.83
C VAL A 31 -0.68 2.29 -12.51
N ILE A 32 -1.39 3.05 -11.68
CA ILE A 32 -1.90 2.59 -10.39
C ILE A 32 -3.41 2.64 -10.37
N SER A 33 -4.03 1.79 -9.55
CA SER A 33 -5.46 1.86 -9.33
C SER A 33 -5.81 3.12 -8.52
N GLY A 34 -7.03 3.65 -8.68
CA GLY A 34 -7.48 4.80 -7.89
C GLY A 34 -7.41 4.52 -6.39
N LYS A 35 -7.73 3.28 -5.97
CA LYS A 35 -7.64 2.83 -4.58
C LYS A 35 -6.21 2.96 -4.04
N ASP A 36 -5.21 2.51 -4.80
CA ASP A 36 -3.81 2.52 -4.34
C ASP A 36 -3.20 3.92 -4.35
N SER A 37 -3.73 4.81 -5.18
CA SER A 37 -3.32 6.23 -5.23
C SER A 37 -3.78 7.03 -4.02
N GLU A 38 -4.85 6.59 -3.35
CA GLU A 38 -5.46 7.26 -2.20
C GLU A 38 -5.00 6.64 -0.86
N LEU A 39 -4.13 5.65 -0.88
CA LEU A 39 -3.61 5.03 0.34
C LEU A 39 -2.77 6.02 1.17
N PRO A 40 -2.80 5.92 2.51
CA PRO A 40 -1.99 6.77 3.37
C PRO A 40 -0.51 6.43 3.25
N THR A 41 0.36 7.38 3.60
CA THR A 41 1.79 7.11 3.81
C THR A 41 1.96 6.16 5.01
N LEU A 42 3.12 5.50 5.11
CA LEU A 42 3.43 4.56 6.18
C LEU A 42 3.27 5.21 7.56
N SER A 43 3.62 6.49 7.66
CA SER A 43 3.48 7.27 8.90
C SER A 43 2.03 7.49 9.33
N ASN A 44 1.08 7.48 8.38
CA ASN A 44 -0.34 7.73 8.61
C ASN A 44 -1.19 6.46 8.45
N ALA A 45 -0.57 5.31 8.20
CA ALA A 45 -1.26 4.05 8.04
C ALA A 45 -1.71 3.50 9.41
N GLU A 46 -2.79 2.71 9.40
CA GLU A 46 -3.20 1.96 10.57
C GLU A 46 -2.11 0.92 10.89
N VAL A 47 -1.47 1.10 12.05
CA VAL A 47 -0.45 0.18 12.56
C VAL A 47 -1.13 -0.88 13.42
N PHE A 48 -0.58 -2.10 13.37
CA PHE A 48 -1.04 -3.20 14.21
C PHE A 48 -0.37 -3.08 15.59
N ASP A 49 -1.15 -3.26 16.66
CA ASP A 49 -0.66 -3.46 18.03
C ASP A 49 -0.12 -4.89 18.25
#